data_AF-A0A8I2YH09-F1
#
_entry.id   AF-A0A8I2YH09-F1
#
_cell.length_a   1.000
_cell.length_b   1.000
_cell.length_c   1.000
_cell.angle_alpha   90.00
_cell.angle_beta   90.00
_cell.angle_gamma   90.00
#
_symmetry.space_group_name_H-M   'P 1'
#
loop_
_entity.id
_entity.type
_entity.pdbx_description
1 polymer ?
#
loop_
_entity_poly.entity_id
_entity_poly.type
_entity_poly.pdbx_seq_one_letter_code
_entity_poly.pdbx_strand_id
1 'polypeptide(L)'
;MLSFGMGGLLRLERYLNLMLPVYPTFWFNLSVTPPYNADFDGDGMNMPHIPQSEETRAELGQIAWVPRQITFLQANKPTMGIVQDMLCNICKFTLPDTFLDWNHIQNILLWLPDLDGNVPTPAIIKPKPLWTGKQILSMVIPHGINIHRTPDPKSWNPVFDDGMMVDNGEILFGIVDKKSVGATQGGLIHIVFHKKGPEAM
;
A
#
# COMPACT_ATOMS: atom_id res chain seq x y z
N MET A 1 -40.94 9.05 -2.01
CA MET A 1 -40.26 8.00 -1.23
C MET A 1 -38.88 7.80 -1.84
N LEU A 2 -37.94 8.69 -1.52
CA LEU A 2 -36.56 8.69 -2.02
C LEU A 2 -35.66 8.81 -0.80
N SER A 3 -35.14 7.67 -0.33
CA SER A 3 -34.09 7.62 0.68
C SER A 3 -32.77 7.47 -0.06
N PHE A 4 -32.13 8.60 -0.41
CA PHE A 4 -30.73 8.60 -0.82
C PHE A 4 -29.90 8.71 0.45
N GLY A 5 -29.20 7.63 0.78
CA GLY A 5 -28.42 7.51 2.01
C GLY A 5 -27.28 8.54 2.05
N MET A 6 -27.33 9.42 3.04
CA MET A 6 -26.28 10.36 3.48
C MET A 6 -24.98 9.66 3.98
N GLY A 7 -24.75 8.38 3.65
CA GLY A 7 -23.62 7.60 4.15
C GLY A 7 -22.32 7.78 3.38
N GLY A 8 -22.37 8.22 2.11
CA GLY A 8 -21.18 8.34 1.25
C GLY A 8 -20.35 9.60 1.49
N LEU A 9 -21.01 10.74 1.78
CA LEU A 9 -20.32 12.03 1.90
C LEU A 9 -19.52 12.18 3.22
N LEU A 10 -19.91 11.46 4.27
CA LEU A 10 -19.27 11.54 5.60
C LEU A 10 -17.91 10.80 5.69
N ARG A 11 -17.51 10.04 4.66
CA ARG A 11 -16.28 9.26 4.67
C ARG A 11 -15.07 10.02 4.11
N LEU A 12 -15.29 11.01 3.24
CA LEU A 12 -14.21 11.78 2.58
C LEU A 12 -13.66 12.93 3.44
N GLU A 13 -14.48 13.58 4.27
CA GLU A 13 -14.01 14.72 5.09
C GLU A 13 -13.14 14.30 6.29
N ARG A 14 -13.18 13.03 6.71
CA ARG A 14 -12.44 12.58 7.91
C ARG A 14 -10.93 12.41 7.69
N TYR A 15 -10.45 12.33 6.46
CA TYR A 15 -9.03 12.13 6.19
C TYR A 15 -8.22 13.43 6.11
N LEU A 16 -8.87 14.58 5.89
CA LEU A 16 -8.12 15.81 5.61
C LEU A 16 -7.66 16.55 6.87
N ASN A 17 -8.40 16.43 7.98
CA ASN A 17 -8.19 17.26 9.17
C ASN A 17 -8.32 16.43 10.45
N LEU A 18 -7.45 15.43 10.63
CA LEU A 18 -7.37 14.71 11.90
C LEU A 18 -6.61 15.59 12.91
N MET A 19 -7.34 16.29 13.78
CA MET A 19 -6.75 17.06 14.87
C MET A 19 -6.38 16.10 16.01
N LEU A 20 -5.08 15.84 16.19
CA LEU A 20 -4.59 15.08 17.35
C LEU A 20 -4.38 16.06 18.53
N PRO A 21 -5.08 15.87 19.67
CA PRO A 21 -5.21 16.90 20.69
C PRO A 21 -3.98 17.10 21.60
N VAL A 22 -2.85 16.42 21.35
CA VAL A 22 -1.79 16.27 22.37
C VAL A 22 -0.48 16.98 22.02
N TYR A 23 -0.17 17.23 20.74
CA TYR A 23 1.13 17.82 20.34
C TYR A 23 0.99 18.85 19.21
N PRO A 24 1.74 19.97 19.25
CA PRO A 24 1.70 21.02 18.22
C PRO A 24 2.58 20.66 17.01
N THR A 25 2.42 19.45 16.45
CA THR A 25 3.16 18.96 15.28
C THR A 25 2.20 18.48 14.21
N PHE A 26 2.62 18.53 12.95
CA PHE A 26 1.86 17.96 11.83
C PHE A 26 2.16 16.48 11.67
N TRP A 27 1.11 15.71 11.34
CA TRP A 27 1.19 14.26 11.19
C TRP A 27 0.74 13.91 9.77
N PHE A 28 1.58 13.18 9.04
CA PHE A 28 1.27 12.70 7.70
C PHE A 28 1.89 11.32 7.48
N ASN A 29 1.45 10.63 6.43
CA ASN A 29 1.91 9.28 6.13
C ASN A 29 3.39 9.28 5.73
N LEU A 30 4.13 8.28 6.22
CA LEU A 30 5.55 8.13 5.94
C LEU A 30 5.88 7.96 4.45
N SER A 31 4.99 7.35 3.66
CA SER A 31 5.17 7.16 2.22
C SER A 31 5.19 8.47 1.43
N VAL A 32 4.79 9.57 2.07
CA VAL A 32 4.73 10.93 1.50
C VAL A 32 5.98 11.75 1.88
N THR A 33 6.91 11.22 2.68
CA THR A 33 8.18 11.92 2.96
C THR A 33 9.09 12.08 1.74
N PRO A 34 9.22 11.11 0.79
CA PRO A 34 10.11 11.28 -0.34
C PRO A 34 9.81 12.47 -1.26
N PRO A 35 8.55 12.78 -1.65
CA PRO A 35 8.27 13.96 -2.47
C PRO A 35 8.47 15.28 -1.73
N TYR A 36 8.26 15.33 -0.41
CA TYR A 36 8.51 16.52 0.39
C TYR A 36 9.96 16.67 0.83
N ASN A 37 10.78 15.62 0.65
CA ASN A 37 12.16 15.55 1.12
C ASN A 37 12.29 15.92 2.61
N ALA A 38 11.36 15.41 3.43
CA ALA A 38 11.32 15.63 4.88
C ALA A 38 11.92 14.41 5.61
N ASP A 39 12.66 14.63 6.70
CA ASP A 39 13.34 13.57 7.46
C ASP A 39 13.09 13.58 8.98
N PHE A 40 12.17 14.44 9.45
CA PHE A 40 11.67 14.52 10.84
C PHE A 40 12.75 14.86 11.89
N ASP A 41 13.85 15.50 11.51
CA ASP A 41 14.91 15.93 12.44
C ASP A 41 14.66 17.32 13.08
N GLY A 42 13.55 17.97 12.70
CA GLY A 42 13.23 19.35 13.10
C GLY A 42 12.58 20.19 11.98
N ASP A 43 12.23 19.58 10.85
CA ASP A 43 11.62 20.24 9.70
C ASP A 43 10.40 21.11 10.04
N GLY A 44 10.47 22.38 9.66
CA GLY A 44 9.34 23.30 9.68
C GLY A 44 8.65 23.32 8.32
N MET A 45 7.46 22.71 8.22
CA MET A 45 6.65 22.77 7.00
C MET A 45 5.53 23.81 7.16
N ASN A 46 5.33 24.62 6.12
CA ASN A 46 4.18 25.51 6.06
C ASN A 46 2.89 24.66 6.02
N MET A 47 1.93 25.03 6.86
CA MET A 47 0.62 24.39 6.88
C MET A 47 -0.03 24.49 5.50
N PRO A 48 -0.73 23.44 5.00
CA PRO A 48 -1.45 23.51 3.74
C PRO A 48 -2.35 24.74 3.72
N HIS A 49 -2.13 25.63 2.76
CA HIS A 49 -2.92 26.85 2.67
C HIS A 49 -4.40 26.49 2.54
N ILE A 50 -5.20 26.89 3.53
CA ILE A 50 -6.62 26.53 3.58
C ILE A 50 -7.36 27.30 2.48
N PRO A 51 -7.89 26.62 1.45
CA PRO A 51 -8.63 27.28 0.39
C PRO A 51 -9.90 27.89 0.97
N GLN A 52 -10.14 29.17 0.70
CA GLN A 52 -11.33 29.89 1.19
C GLN A 52 -12.50 29.83 0.21
N SER A 53 -12.22 29.66 -1.09
CA SER A 53 -13.22 29.56 -2.15
C SER A 53 -13.54 28.11 -2.49
N GLU A 54 -14.79 27.86 -2.87
CA GLU A 54 -15.23 26.52 -3.29
C GLU A 54 -14.55 26.09 -4.59
N GLU A 55 -14.25 27.04 -5.48
CA GLU A 55 -13.54 26.79 -6.74
C GLU A 55 -12.13 26.24 -6.49
N THR A 56 -11.35 26.89 -5.62
CA THR A 56 -10.00 26.43 -5.28
C THR A 56 -10.04 25.14 -4.48
N ARG A 57 -11.08 24.92 -3.66
CA ARG A 57 -11.28 23.64 -2.97
C ARG A 57 -11.49 22.49 -3.96
N ALA A 58 -12.31 22.71 -5.00
CA ALA A 58 -12.51 21.72 -6.06
C ALA A 58 -11.24 21.48 -6.88
N GLU A 59 -10.48 22.54 -7.20
CA GLU A 59 -9.22 22.43 -7.94
C GLU A 59 -8.17 21.61 -7.18
N LEU A 60 -7.95 21.92 -5.90
CA LEU A 60 -7.03 21.17 -5.05
C LEU A 60 -7.47 19.72 -4.87
N GLY A 61 -8.77 19.47 -4.69
CA GLY A 61 -9.32 18.12 -4.55
C GLY A 61 -9.25 17.27 -5.82
N GLN A 62 -9.27 17.88 -7.01
CA GLN A 62 -9.25 17.15 -8.28
C GLN A 62 -7.86 17.07 -8.92
N ILE A 63 -6.99 18.06 -8.72
CA ILE A 63 -5.68 18.15 -9.39
C ILE A 63 -4.54 17.89 -8.41
N ALA A 64 -4.48 18.64 -7.31
CA ALA A 64 -3.38 18.62 -6.35
C ALA A 64 -3.55 17.58 -5.22
N TRP A 65 -4.49 16.66 -5.37
CA TRP A 65 -4.74 15.60 -4.40
C TRP A 65 -3.59 14.59 -4.34
N VAL A 66 -3.12 14.25 -3.14
CA VAL A 66 -1.92 13.41 -2.92
C VAL A 66 -2.01 12.07 -3.68
N PRO A 67 -3.10 11.28 -3.59
CA PRO A 67 -3.27 10.07 -4.38
C PRO A 67 -3.16 10.24 -5.89
N ARG A 68 -3.45 11.42 -6.45
CA ARG A 68 -3.31 11.68 -7.90
C ARG A 68 -1.87 12.03 -8.28
N GLN A 69 -1.05 12.42 -7.32
CA GLN A 69 0.34 12.83 -7.49
C GLN A 69 1.36 11.70 -7.19
N ILE A 70 0.90 10.44 -7.13
CA ILE A 70 1.79 9.31 -6.81
C ILE A 70 2.82 9.07 -7.92
N THR A 71 2.41 9.17 -9.18
CA THR A 71 3.31 9.07 -10.35
C THR A 71 3.69 10.44 -10.87
N PHE A 72 4.98 10.66 -11.06
CA PHE A 72 5.48 11.93 -11.56
C PHE A 72 5.68 11.91 -13.07
N LEU A 73 5.13 12.91 -13.76
CA LEU A 73 5.11 12.99 -15.22
C LEU A 73 6.51 13.13 -15.84
N GLN A 74 7.48 13.71 -15.13
CA GLN A 74 8.83 13.92 -15.67
C GLN A 74 9.58 12.61 -15.90
N ALA A 75 9.36 11.60 -15.05
CA ALA A 75 10.16 10.38 -15.03
C ALA A 75 9.32 9.11 -15.24
N ASN A 76 8.01 9.23 -15.47
CA ASN A 76 7.08 8.10 -15.66
C ASN A 76 7.28 6.98 -14.63
N LYS A 77 7.57 7.38 -13.38
CA LYS A 77 7.82 6.49 -12.25
C LYS A 77 7.08 7.01 -11.02
N PRO A 78 6.68 6.12 -10.10
CA PRO A 78 6.15 6.54 -8.82
C PRO A 78 7.21 7.30 -8.01
N THR A 79 6.80 8.37 -7.33
CA THR A 79 7.63 9.11 -6.38
C THR A 79 7.37 8.66 -4.95
N MET A 80 6.14 8.21 -4.66
CA MET A 80 5.77 7.64 -3.36
C MET A 80 5.91 6.13 -3.39
N GLY A 81 6.32 5.56 -2.25
CA GLY A 81 6.44 4.12 -2.09
C GLY A 81 6.64 3.70 -0.65
N ILE A 82 6.72 2.40 -0.42
CA ILE A 82 6.95 1.88 0.94
C ILE A 82 8.41 2.13 1.34
N VAL A 83 8.61 2.78 2.48
CA VAL A 83 9.93 3.22 2.97
C VAL A 83 10.17 2.78 4.43
N GLN A 84 11.44 2.87 4.84
CA GLN A 84 11.92 2.64 6.21
C GLN A 84 11.47 1.28 6.81
N ASP A 85 10.84 1.30 7.99
CA ASP A 85 10.50 0.11 8.76
C ASP A 85 9.50 -0.79 8.03
N MET A 86 8.53 -0.19 7.33
CA MET A 86 7.56 -0.95 6.54
C MET A 86 8.25 -1.77 5.45
N LEU A 87 9.27 -1.19 4.79
CA LEU A 87 10.04 -1.89 3.78
C LEU A 87 10.85 -3.05 4.38
N CYS A 88 11.56 -2.80 5.49
CA CYS A 88 12.34 -3.83 6.19
C CYS A 88 11.44 -4.98 6.68
N ASN A 89 10.28 -4.64 7.25
CA ASN A 89 9.34 -5.60 7.78
C ASN A 89 8.69 -6.43 6.67
N ILE A 90 8.33 -5.84 5.53
CA ILE A 90 7.76 -6.59 4.39
C ILE A 90 8.78 -7.59 3.81
N CYS A 91 10.05 -7.20 3.68
CA CYS A 91 11.11 -8.11 3.25
C CYS A 91 11.17 -9.34 4.18
N LYS A 92 11.22 -9.11 5.51
CA LYS A 92 11.26 -10.20 6.50
C LYS A 92 9.98 -11.03 6.51
N PHE A 93 8.84 -10.38 6.37
CA PHE A 93 7.52 -11.02 6.39
C PHE A 93 7.29 -11.95 5.19
N THR A 94 7.89 -11.63 4.05
CA THR A 94 7.76 -12.41 2.81
C THR A 94 8.80 -13.50 2.64
N LEU A 95 9.68 -13.71 3.63
CA LEU A 95 10.61 -14.84 3.65
C LEU A 95 9.85 -16.18 3.72
N PRO A 96 10.34 -17.23 3.04
CA PRO A 96 9.70 -18.55 3.03
C PRO A 96 9.61 -19.19 4.41
N ASP A 97 10.51 -18.83 5.33
CA ASP A 97 10.55 -19.36 6.70
C ASP A 97 9.53 -18.69 7.65
N THR A 98 8.81 -17.66 7.19
CA THR A 98 7.86 -16.92 8.02
C THR A 98 6.48 -17.57 7.97
N PHE A 99 6.14 -18.27 9.05
CA PHE A 99 4.83 -18.89 9.26
C PHE A 99 4.06 -18.20 10.38
N LEU A 100 2.74 -18.09 10.19
CA LEU A 100 1.85 -17.41 11.12
C LEU A 100 0.75 -18.35 11.59
N ASP A 101 0.53 -18.32 12.90
CA ASP A 101 -0.56 -19.00 13.57
C ASP A 101 -1.89 -18.26 13.36
N TRP A 102 -2.99 -19.01 13.46
CA TRP A 102 -4.35 -18.47 13.35
C TRP A 102 -4.61 -17.23 14.21
N ASN A 103 -4.14 -17.22 15.47
CA ASN A 103 -4.31 -16.08 16.38
C ASN A 103 -3.64 -14.80 15.85
N HIS A 104 -2.44 -14.91 15.28
CA HIS A 104 -1.75 -13.76 14.71
C HIS A 104 -2.47 -13.24 13.47
N ILE A 105 -3.02 -14.14 12.66
CA ILE A 105 -3.75 -13.78 11.45
C ILE A 105 -5.02 -13.03 11.78
N GLN A 106 -5.81 -13.52 12.74
CA GLN A 106 -7.03 -12.82 13.17
C GLN A 106 -6.74 -11.37 13.59
N ASN A 107 -5.64 -11.15 14.31
CA ASN A 107 -5.22 -9.80 14.71
C ASN A 107 -4.80 -8.94 13.51
N ILE A 108 -4.11 -9.53 12.52
CA ILE A 108 -3.69 -8.81 11.30
C ILE A 108 -4.91 -8.48 10.42
N LEU A 109 -5.85 -9.41 10.28
CA LEU A 109 -7.06 -9.23 9.46
C LEU A 109 -7.95 -8.09 9.97
N LEU A 110 -7.92 -7.79 11.26
CA LEU A 110 -8.64 -6.64 11.84
C LEU A 110 -8.15 -5.30 11.27
N TRP A 111 -6.88 -5.21 10.85
CA TRP A 111 -6.31 -3.99 10.26
C TRP A 111 -6.70 -3.77 8.80
N LEU A 112 -7.33 -4.75 8.14
CA LEU A 112 -7.76 -4.65 6.75
C LEU A 112 -9.22 -4.18 6.67
N PRO A 113 -9.49 -2.92 6.29
CA PRO A 113 -10.85 -2.36 6.31
C PRO A 113 -11.76 -2.93 5.20
N ASP A 114 -11.18 -3.42 4.11
CA ASP A 114 -11.91 -3.86 2.90
C ASP A 114 -11.93 -5.39 2.74
N LEU A 115 -11.70 -6.13 3.84
CA LEU A 115 -11.71 -7.58 3.80
C LEU A 115 -13.16 -8.12 3.78
N ASP A 116 -13.50 -8.90 2.77
CA ASP A 116 -14.80 -9.57 2.61
C ASP A 116 -15.03 -10.73 3.63
N GLY A 117 -14.21 -10.84 4.67
CA GLY A 117 -14.26 -11.89 5.68
C GLY A 117 -13.81 -13.28 5.21
N ASN A 118 -13.46 -13.43 3.93
CA ASN A 118 -12.95 -14.68 3.38
C ASN A 118 -11.44 -14.80 3.63
N VAL A 119 -11.03 -15.73 4.48
CA VAL A 119 -9.62 -15.99 4.78
C VAL A 119 -9.13 -17.13 3.87
N PRO A 120 -7.98 -16.98 3.20
CA PRO A 120 -7.44 -18.04 2.35
C PRO A 120 -7.15 -19.30 3.15
N THR A 121 -7.20 -20.44 2.47
CA THR A 121 -6.83 -21.72 3.06
C THR A 121 -5.36 -21.72 3.50
N PRO A 122 -5.03 -22.26 4.68
CA PRO A 122 -3.65 -22.28 5.18
C PRO A 122 -2.74 -23.06 4.23
N ALA A 123 -1.52 -22.55 4.02
CA ALA A 123 -0.50 -23.23 3.21
C ALA A 123 -0.14 -24.62 3.77
N ILE A 124 -0.12 -24.76 5.10
CA ILE A 124 0.15 -26.03 5.79
C ILE A 124 -1.08 -26.36 6.63
N ILE A 125 -1.71 -27.50 6.37
CA ILE A 125 -2.96 -27.91 7.07
C ILE A 125 -2.65 -28.82 8.27
N LYS A 126 -1.62 -29.67 8.18
CA LYS A 126 -1.19 -30.62 9.23
C LYS A 126 0.31 -30.44 9.47
N PRO A 127 0.81 -30.56 10.72
CA PRO A 127 0.11 -30.90 11.96
C PRO A 127 -0.68 -29.75 12.59
N LYS A 128 -0.40 -28.50 12.22
CA LYS A 128 -1.11 -27.29 12.65
C LYS A 128 -1.40 -26.42 11.43
N PRO A 129 -2.56 -25.75 11.35
CA PRO A 129 -2.83 -24.80 10.29
C PRO A 129 -1.87 -23.59 10.41
N LEU A 130 -1.02 -23.41 9.39
CA LEU A 130 -0.09 -22.29 9.28
C LEU A 130 -0.26 -21.61 7.93
N TRP A 131 -0.18 -20.27 7.96
CA TRP A 131 -0.21 -19.44 6.77
C TRP A 131 1.15 -18.79 6.54
N THR A 132 1.46 -18.50 5.28
CA THR A 132 2.67 -17.77 4.93
C THR A 132 2.42 -16.27 4.90
N GLY A 133 3.46 -15.47 5.16
CA GLY A 133 3.35 -14.02 5.03
C GLY A 133 2.98 -13.57 3.59
N LYS A 134 3.44 -14.32 2.57
CA LYS A 134 3.08 -14.06 1.16
C LYS A 134 1.57 -14.19 0.91
N GLN A 135 0.91 -15.19 1.49
CA GLN A 135 -0.54 -15.35 1.38
C GLN A 135 -1.29 -14.18 2.00
N ILE A 136 -0.83 -13.70 3.17
CA ILE A 136 -1.49 -12.58 3.84
C ILE A 136 -1.29 -11.29 3.07
N LEU A 137 -0.08 -11.06 2.57
CA LEU A 137 0.22 -9.88 1.76
C LEU A 137 -0.58 -9.87 0.44
N SER A 138 -0.86 -11.05 -0.12
CA SER A 138 -1.68 -11.18 -1.33
C SER A 138 -3.11 -10.69 -1.14
N MET A 139 -3.67 -10.76 0.07
CA MET A 139 -5.00 -10.22 0.36
C MET A 139 -5.05 -8.68 0.28
N VAL A 140 -3.92 -8.01 0.45
CA VAL A 140 -3.83 -6.55 0.38
C VAL A 140 -3.74 -6.07 -1.08
N ILE A 141 -3.29 -6.94 -1.99
CA ILE A 141 -3.12 -6.59 -3.40
C ILE A 141 -4.46 -6.76 -4.12
N PRO A 142 -4.95 -5.75 -4.85
CA PRO A 142 -6.22 -5.86 -5.55
C PRO A 142 -6.14 -6.86 -6.72
N HIS A 143 -7.24 -7.56 -6.97
CA HIS A 143 -7.34 -8.54 -8.06
C HIS A 143 -7.09 -7.93 -9.44
N GLY A 144 -6.48 -8.71 -10.34
CA GLY A 144 -6.14 -8.31 -11.71
C GLY A 144 -4.77 -7.65 -11.88
N ILE A 145 -3.93 -7.70 -10.85
CA ILE A 145 -2.55 -7.21 -10.91
C ILE A 145 -1.59 -8.37 -11.17
N ASN A 146 -0.83 -8.23 -12.24
CA ASN A 146 0.15 -9.23 -12.67
C ASN A 146 1.51 -8.56 -12.78
N ILE A 147 2.52 -9.17 -12.18
CA ILE A 147 3.91 -8.71 -12.17
C ILE A 147 4.80 -9.92 -12.37
N HIS A 148 5.66 -9.88 -13.38
CA HIS A 148 6.64 -10.92 -13.60
C HIS A 148 8.03 -10.30 -13.62
N ARG A 149 8.85 -10.69 -12.65
CA ARG A 149 10.27 -10.38 -12.60
C ARG A 149 11.02 -11.68 -12.53
N THR A 150 11.71 -11.96 -13.63
CA THR A 150 12.47 -13.20 -13.76
C THR A 150 13.70 -13.17 -12.85
N PRO A 151 13.96 -14.24 -12.07
CA PRO A 151 15.24 -14.43 -11.40
C PRO A 151 16.38 -14.58 -12.39
N ASP A 152 17.60 -14.36 -11.91
CA ASP A 152 18.85 -14.63 -12.63
C ASP A 152 19.62 -15.75 -11.91
N PRO A 153 19.62 -17.01 -12.40
CA PRO A 153 19.19 -17.50 -13.72
C PRO A 153 17.68 -17.67 -13.89
N LYS A 154 17.21 -17.41 -15.12
CA LYS A 154 15.81 -17.54 -15.54
C LYS A 154 15.26 -18.93 -15.22
N SER A 155 14.48 -19.00 -14.16
CA SER A 155 13.77 -20.19 -13.72
C SER A 155 12.36 -19.78 -13.30
N TRP A 156 11.37 -20.64 -13.57
CA TRP A 156 10.00 -20.42 -13.12
C TRP A 156 9.77 -20.91 -11.69
N ASN A 157 10.72 -21.69 -11.16
CA ASN A 157 10.80 -22.13 -9.77
C ASN A 157 12.18 -21.80 -9.20
N PRO A 158 12.41 -20.55 -8.74
CA PRO A 158 13.66 -20.19 -8.09
C PRO A 158 13.80 -20.93 -6.75
N VAL A 159 14.91 -21.66 -6.58
CA VAL A 159 15.21 -22.39 -5.33
C VAL A 159 15.44 -21.44 -4.16
N PHE A 160 15.92 -20.23 -4.44
CA PHE A 160 16.24 -19.20 -3.45
C PHE A 160 15.20 -18.09 -3.37
N ASP A 161 14.00 -18.30 -3.92
CA ASP A 161 12.95 -17.26 -3.97
C ASP A 161 13.44 -15.96 -4.65
N ASP A 162 14.39 -16.07 -5.57
CA ASP A 162 14.90 -14.96 -6.35
C ASP A 162 13.85 -14.51 -7.39
N GLY A 163 13.78 -13.21 -7.66
CA GLY A 163 12.73 -12.62 -8.51
C GLY A 163 11.39 -12.39 -7.79
N MET A 164 10.33 -12.15 -8.57
CA MET A 164 8.97 -11.96 -8.04
C MET A 164 7.92 -12.27 -9.10
N MET A 165 6.91 -13.04 -8.72
CA MET A 165 5.75 -13.32 -9.56
C MET A 165 4.46 -13.08 -8.78
N VAL A 166 3.66 -12.15 -9.30
CA VAL A 166 2.29 -11.88 -8.86
C VAL A 166 1.37 -12.20 -10.02
N ASP A 167 0.37 -13.05 -9.79
CA ASP A 167 -0.66 -13.36 -10.78
C ASP A 167 -2.04 -13.14 -10.18
N ASN A 168 -2.86 -12.35 -10.86
CA ASN A 168 -4.21 -11.96 -10.45
C ASN A 168 -4.33 -11.41 -9.01
N GLY A 169 -3.28 -10.75 -8.51
CA GLY A 169 -3.20 -10.24 -7.13
C GLY A 169 -2.62 -11.23 -6.10
N GLU A 170 -2.28 -12.46 -6.50
CA GLU A 170 -1.67 -13.45 -5.62
C GLU A 170 -0.15 -13.55 -5.85
N ILE A 171 0.62 -13.51 -4.77
CA ILE A 171 2.08 -13.66 -4.81
C ILE A 171 2.41 -15.16 -4.85
N LEU A 172 2.92 -15.63 -5.99
CA LEU A 172 3.31 -17.04 -6.16
C LEU A 172 4.68 -17.32 -5.57
N PHE A 173 5.68 -16.50 -5.92
CA PHE A 173 7.05 -16.60 -5.39
C PHE A 173 7.77 -15.26 -5.40
N GLY A 174 8.88 -15.20 -4.67
CA GLY A 174 9.71 -14.01 -4.57
C GLY A 174 9.62 -13.30 -3.22
N ILE A 175 10.74 -12.67 -2.84
CA ILE A 175 10.81 -11.78 -1.68
C ILE A 175 10.41 -10.37 -2.12
N VAL A 176 9.58 -9.72 -1.32
CA VAL A 176 9.09 -8.38 -1.63
C VAL A 176 10.09 -7.33 -1.16
N ASP A 177 10.88 -6.85 -2.12
CA ASP A 177 11.95 -5.87 -1.88
C ASP A 177 11.60 -4.46 -2.31
N LYS A 178 12.53 -3.52 -2.08
CA LYS A 178 12.47 -2.13 -2.55
C LYS A 178 12.21 -2.03 -4.06
N LYS A 179 12.73 -2.98 -4.82
CA LYS A 179 12.48 -3.03 -6.27
C LYS A 179 10.98 -3.20 -6.55
N SER A 180 10.29 -3.98 -5.73
CA SER A 180 8.89 -4.40 -5.94
C SER A 180 7.87 -3.41 -5.39
N VAL A 181 8.05 -2.96 -4.15
CA VAL A 181 7.11 -2.05 -3.46
C VAL A 181 7.62 -0.61 -3.32
N GLY A 182 8.84 -0.32 -3.76
CA GLY A 182 9.39 1.03 -3.75
C GLY A 182 8.99 1.85 -4.97
N ALA A 183 9.57 3.04 -5.06
CA ALA A 183 9.43 4.02 -6.14
C ALA A 183 10.13 3.58 -7.46
N THR A 184 9.86 2.35 -7.92
CA THR A 184 10.49 1.75 -9.10
C THR A 184 9.51 1.70 -10.27
N GLN A 185 10.00 1.95 -11.48
CA GLN A 185 9.22 1.79 -12.70
C GLN A 185 8.80 0.32 -12.88
N GLY A 186 7.51 0.08 -13.10
CA GLY A 186 6.97 -1.28 -13.17
C GLY A 186 7.01 -2.03 -11.83
N GLY A 187 7.09 -1.29 -10.71
CA GLY A 187 6.79 -1.82 -9.39
C GLY A 187 5.29 -2.01 -9.19
N LEU A 188 4.94 -2.62 -8.05
CA LEU A 188 3.56 -2.92 -7.69
C LEU A 188 2.70 -1.66 -7.65
N ILE A 189 3.19 -0.63 -6.96
CA ILE A 189 2.55 0.69 -6.84
C ILE A 189 2.29 1.32 -8.22
N HIS A 190 3.25 1.22 -9.14
CA HIS A 190 3.10 1.76 -10.49
C HIS A 190 1.97 1.06 -11.27
N ILE A 191 1.90 -0.27 -11.17
CA ILE A 191 0.91 -1.08 -11.91
C ILE A 191 -0.48 -0.93 -11.28
N VAL A 192 -0.59 -0.90 -9.95
CA VAL A 192 -1.85 -0.62 -9.24
C VAL A 192 -2.41 0.73 -9.71
N PHE A 193 -1.58 1.78 -9.67
CA PHE A 193 -1.98 3.13 -10.05
C PHE A 193 -2.52 3.19 -11.48
N HIS A 194 -1.85 2.53 -12.44
CA HIS A 194 -2.29 2.52 -13.82
C HIS A 194 -3.54 1.67 -14.08
N LYS A 195 -3.69 0.53 -13.40
CA LYS A 195 -4.82 -0.40 -13.66
C LYS A 195 -6.08 -0.08 -12.89
N LYS A 196 -5.95 0.35 -11.63
CA LYS A 196 -7.09 0.57 -10.71
C LYS A 196 -7.34 2.04 -10.44
N GLY A 197 -6.40 2.92 -10.77
CA GLY A 197 -6.51 4.36 -10.55
C GLY A 197 -6.03 4.79 -9.16
N PRO A 198 -6.07 6.11 -8.89
CA PRO A 198 -5.56 6.71 -7.66
C PRO A 198 -6.41 6.41 -6.42
N GLU A 199 -7.69 6.03 -6.57
CA GLU A 199 -8.59 5.75 -5.44
C GLU A 199 -8.39 4.36 -4.82
N ALA A 200 -7.71 3.47 -5.55
CA ALA A 200 -7.41 2.11 -5.10
C ALA A 200 -6.04 2.00 -4.39
N MET A 201 -5.41 3.14 -4.09
CA MET A 201 -4.08 3.27 -3.47
C MET A 201 -4.18 3.70 -2.01
#